data_AF-A0A6P1KIG5-F1
#
_entry.id   AF-A0A6P1KIG5-F1
#
_cell.length_a   1.000
_cell.length_b   1.000
_cell.length_c   1.000
_cell.angle_alpha   90.00
_cell.angle_beta   90.00
_cell.angle_gamma   90.00
#
_symmetry.space_group_name_H-M   'P 1'
#
loop_
_entity.id
_entity.type
_entity.pdbx_description
1 polymer ?
#
loop_
_entity_poly.entity_id
_entity_poly.type
_entity_poly.pdbx_seq_one_letter_code
_entity_poly.pdbx_strand_id
1 'polypeptide(L)'
;MIENNLLTSLEKSLLLCDSYSRLDFLLDIWDLYGADIFLKMFFNWWTSCDTTPLNIEHITNILGELEQLGSLQLKYAMPENLAEYLALPDELTVFRGCYAFNDDGICFSTDKQTAINFVNHARYKADGHQPILLTGKVKKADCLFFNDRKESEILSLGVEVIKRENIQLRKSQHE
;
A
#
# COMPACT_ATOMS: atom_id res chain seq x y z
N MET A 1 18.48 -1.75 24.04
CA MET A 1 18.62 -3.21 24.17
C MET A 1 17.28 -3.92 24.27
N ILE A 2 16.36 -3.49 25.16
CA ILE A 2 15.04 -4.13 25.29
C ILE A 2 14.20 -3.98 24.01
N GLU A 3 14.15 -2.78 23.44
CA GLU A 3 13.38 -2.51 22.22
C GLU A 3 13.89 -3.31 21.01
N ASN A 4 15.20 -3.36 20.79
CA ASN A 4 15.77 -4.17 19.70
C ASN A 4 15.42 -5.66 19.83
N ASN A 5 15.38 -6.19 21.07
CA ASN A 5 14.97 -7.57 21.31
C ASN A 5 13.49 -7.78 21.01
N LEU A 6 12.63 -6.79 21.33
CA LEU A 6 11.21 -6.81 20.97
C LEU A 6 11.01 -6.81 19.46
N LEU A 7 11.61 -5.86 18.74
CA LEU A 7 11.50 -5.77 17.28
C LEU A 7 11.97 -7.06 16.61
N THR A 8 13.11 -7.60 17.02
CA THR A 8 13.63 -8.89 16.53
C THR A 8 12.64 -10.04 16.79
N SER A 9 11.96 -10.04 17.93
CA SER A 9 10.96 -11.06 18.25
C SER A 9 9.71 -10.91 17.37
N LEU A 10 9.24 -9.69 17.15
CA LEU A 10 8.09 -9.41 16.29
C LEU A 10 8.38 -9.77 14.82
N GLU A 11 9.58 -9.49 14.32
CA GLU A 11 10.01 -9.90 12.99
C GLU A 11 9.99 -11.42 12.83
N LYS A 12 10.48 -12.15 13.84
CA LYS A 12 10.39 -13.62 13.86
C LYS A 12 8.95 -14.11 13.82
N SER A 13 8.03 -13.43 14.48
CA SER A 13 6.60 -13.77 14.42
C SER A 13 6.01 -13.51 13.04
N LEU A 14 6.32 -12.37 12.40
CA LEU A 14 5.83 -12.02 11.05
C LEU A 14 6.35 -12.98 9.96
N LEU A 15 7.53 -13.57 10.15
CA LEU A 15 8.07 -14.64 9.29
C LEU A 15 7.25 -15.93 9.36
N LEU A 16 6.50 -16.17 10.44
CA LEU A 16 5.64 -17.34 10.61
C LEU A 16 4.22 -17.12 10.04
N CYS A 17 3.84 -15.87 9.77
CA CYS A 17 2.58 -15.54 9.10
C CYS A 17 2.64 -15.87 7.60
N ASP A 18 1.50 -16.17 6.99
CA ASP A 18 1.35 -16.11 5.53
C ASP A 18 1.00 -14.68 5.08
N SER A 19 0.86 -14.44 3.77
CA SER A 19 0.54 -13.10 3.27
C SER A 19 -0.83 -12.58 3.72
N TYR A 20 -1.79 -13.45 4.00
CA TYR A 20 -3.15 -13.06 4.39
C TYR A 20 -3.26 -12.69 5.88
N SER A 21 -2.52 -13.37 6.74
CA SER A 21 -2.53 -13.17 8.21
C SER A 21 -1.49 -12.14 8.69
N ARG A 22 -0.53 -11.76 7.84
CA ARG A 22 0.55 -10.85 8.22
C ARG A 22 0.05 -9.45 8.60
N LEU A 23 -0.93 -8.93 7.86
CA LEU A 23 -1.47 -7.61 8.15
C LEU A 23 -2.27 -7.60 9.46
N ASP A 24 -2.99 -8.68 9.76
CA ASP A 24 -3.70 -8.82 11.06
C ASP A 24 -2.69 -8.71 12.21
N PHE A 25 -1.55 -9.40 12.10
CA PHE A 25 -0.51 -9.32 13.12
C PHE A 25 0.11 -7.92 13.22
N LEU A 26 0.29 -7.20 12.11
CA LEU A 26 0.74 -5.81 12.15
C LEU A 26 -0.27 -4.91 12.88
N LEU A 27 -1.57 -5.12 12.66
CA LEU A 27 -2.63 -4.39 13.35
C LEU A 27 -2.61 -4.68 14.86
N ASP A 28 -2.41 -5.93 15.28
CA ASP A 28 -2.23 -6.28 16.70
C ASP A 28 -1.04 -5.53 17.33
N ILE A 29 0.02 -5.26 16.57
CA ILE A 29 1.17 -4.51 17.08
C ILE A 29 0.80 -3.07 17.42
N TRP A 30 -0.06 -2.44 16.61
CA TRP A 30 -0.59 -1.10 16.90
C TRP A 30 -1.31 -1.08 18.25
N ASP A 31 -2.23 -2.01 18.46
CA ASP A 31 -3.04 -2.08 19.67
C ASP A 31 -2.23 -2.42 20.93
N LEU A 32 -1.22 -3.29 20.81
CA LEU A 32 -0.47 -3.81 21.95
C LEU A 32 0.78 -2.98 22.32
N TYR A 33 1.46 -2.41 21.32
CA TYR A 33 2.77 -1.77 21.51
C TYR A 33 2.81 -0.30 21.07
N GLY A 34 1.75 0.19 20.42
CA GLY A 34 1.58 1.59 20.03
C GLY A 34 2.32 1.98 18.75
N ALA A 35 2.12 3.25 18.36
CA ALA A 35 2.45 3.77 17.04
C ALA A 35 3.93 3.63 16.63
N ASP A 36 4.89 3.90 17.51
CA ASP A 36 6.31 3.90 17.13
C ASP A 36 6.82 2.49 16.80
N ILE A 37 6.40 1.47 17.57
CA ILE A 37 6.72 0.06 17.29
C ILE A 37 5.97 -0.41 16.05
N PHE A 38 4.68 -0.09 15.94
CA PHE A 38 3.90 -0.40 14.74
C PHE A 38 4.56 0.15 13.47
N LEU A 39 4.90 1.44 13.43
CA LEU A 39 5.44 2.08 12.23
C LEU A 39 6.78 1.47 11.81
N LYS A 40 7.66 1.14 12.75
CA LYS A 40 8.91 0.41 12.44
C LYS A 40 8.65 -0.94 11.76
N MET A 41 7.64 -1.66 12.21
CA MET A 41 7.27 -2.96 11.64
C MET A 41 6.52 -2.78 10.32
N PHE A 42 5.56 -1.86 10.26
CA PHE A 42 4.74 -1.57 9.08
C PHE A 42 5.60 -1.21 7.87
N PHE A 43 6.57 -0.30 8.04
CA PHE A 43 7.45 0.11 6.94
C PHE A 43 8.33 -1.01 6.39
N ASN A 44 8.64 -2.02 7.20
CA ASN A 44 9.47 -3.16 6.79
C ASN A 44 8.65 -4.31 6.18
N TRP A 45 7.33 -4.37 6.44
CA TRP A 45 6.52 -5.55 6.14
C TRP A 45 5.29 -5.31 5.26
N TRP A 46 4.87 -4.06 5.06
CA TRP A 46 3.65 -3.71 4.32
C TRP A 46 3.54 -4.43 2.97
N THR A 47 4.60 -4.40 2.17
CA THR A 47 4.65 -4.93 0.79
C THR A 47 4.59 -6.46 0.70
N SER A 48 4.77 -7.12 1.84
CA SER A 48 4.65 -8.56 2.02
C SER A 48 3.26 -8.97 2.53
N CYS A 49 2.33 -8.02 2.67
CA CYS A 49 0.98 -8.27 3.11
C CYS A 49 0.01 -8.37 1.92
N ASP A 50 -0.92 -9.31 2.01
CA ASP A 50 -2.15 -9.29 1.24
C ASP A 50 -3.22 -8.63 2.09
N THR A 51 -4.04 -7.79 1.45
CA THR A 51 -5.06 -7.02 2.16
C THR A 51 -6.43 -7.66 1.98
N THR A 52 -7.16 -7.78 3.10
CA THR A 52 -8.60 -8.08 3.10
C THR A 52 -9.39 -6.77 3.24
N PRO A 53 -10.69 -6.73 2.90
CA PRO A 53 -11.50 -5.53 3.10
C PRO A 53 -11.50 -5.03 4.56
N LEU A 54 -11.55 -5.95 5.54
CA LEU A 54 -11.50 -5.61 6.96
C LEU A 54 -10.17 -4.93 7.33
N ASN A 55 -9.06 -5.44 6.79
CA ASN A 55 -7.73 -4.89 7.10
C ASN A 55 -7.54 -3.51 6.49
N ILE A 56 -8.13 -3.27 5.31
CA ILE A 56 -8.09 -1.96 4.66
C ILE A 56 -8.85 -0.92 5.50
N GLU A 57 -10.01 -1.26 6.07
CA GLU A 57 -10.74 -0.34 6.95
C GLU A 57 -9.90 0.04 8.17
N HIS A 58 -9.29 -0.95 8.83
CA HIS A 58 -8.48 -0.68 10.02
C HIS A 58 -7.22 0.14 9.69
N ILE A 59 -6.49 -0.21 8.63
CA ILE A 59 -5.33 0.58 8.18
C ILE A 59 -5.76 2.00 7.78
N THR A 60 -6.92 2.17 7.14
CA THR A 60 -7.43 3.50 6.79
C THR A 60 -7.66 4.35 8.04
N ASN A 61 -8.22 3.76 9.10
CA ASN A 61 -8.41 4.45 10.38
C ASN A 61 -7.07 4.84 11.01
N ILE A 62 -6.11 3.90 11.09
CA ILE A 62 -4.77 4.17 11.63
C ILE A 62 -4.09 5.29 10.83
N LEU A 63 -4.09 5.22 9.50
CA LEU A 63 -3.49 6.26 8.66
C LEU A 63 -4.22 7.61 8.80
N GLY A 64 -5.51 7.60 9.11
CA GLY A 64 -6.30 8.82 9.36
C GLY A 64 -6.00 9.47 10.70
N GLU A 65 -5.54 8.70 11.69
CA GLU A 65 -5.06 9.21 12.98
C GLU A 65 -3.64 9.78 12.91
N LEU A 66 -2.87 9.37 11.90
CA LEU A 66 -1.48 9.76 11.73
C LEU A 66 -1.37 11.09 10.97
N GLU A 67 -0.82 12.11 11.62
CA GLU A 67 -0.53 13.38 10.95
C GLU A 67 0.65 13.27 9.98
N GLN A 68 0.49 13.84 8.78
CA GLN A 68 1.54 14.05 7.77
C GLN A 68 2.33 12.77 7.42
N LEU A 69 1.74 11.93 6.58
CA LEU A 69 2.35 10.66 6.13
C LEU A 69 3.79 10.83 5.60
N GLY A 70 4.08 11.91 4.88
CA GLY A 70 5.42 12.18 4.38
C GLY A 70 6.46 12.38 5.49
N SER A 71 6.09 12.94 6.64
CA SER A 71 6.98 13.02 7.80
C SER A 71 7.28 11.64 8.39
N LEU A 72 6.31 10.73 8.38
CA LEU A 72 6.52 9.35 8.78
C LEU A 72 7.44 8.62 7.80
N GLN A 73 7.28 8.86 6.50
CA GLN A 73 8.18 8.33 5.48
C GLN A 73 9.64 8.73 5.77
N LEU A 74 9.89 10.01 6.08
CA LEU A 74 11.23 10.50 6.42
C LEU A 74 11.81 9.86 7.69
N LYS A 75 10.94 9.46 8.64
CA LYS A 75 11.35 8.90 9.92
C LYS A 75 11.60 7.39 9.88
N TYR A 76 10.77 6.63 9.18
CA TYR A 76 10.73 5.16 9.31
C TYR A 76 11.06 4.39 8.02
N ALA A 77 11.10 5.05 6.86
CA ALA A 77 11.38 4.34 5.62
C ALA A 77 12.77 3.69 5.62
N MET A 78 12.85 2.51 5.02
CA MET A 78 14.12 1.85 4.73
C MET A 78 14.97 2.74 3.81
N PRO A 79 16.32 2.75 3.96
CA PRO A 79 17.20 3.66 3.22
C PRO A 79 16.97 3.68 1.70
N GLU A 80 16.73 2.52 1.11
CA GLU A 80 16.43 2.34 -0.31
C GLU A 80 15.13 3.03 -0.73
N ASN A 81 14.04 2.85 0.02
CA ASN A 81 12.77 3.50 -0.26
C ASN A 81 12.82 5.00 0.03
N LEU A 82 13.61 5.42 1.03
CA LEU A 82 13.80 6.82 1.35
C LEU A 82 14.50 7.58 0.21
N ALA A 83 15.57 7.01 -0.36
CA ALA A 83 16.30 7.64 -1.45
C ALA A 83 15.39 7.87 -2.68
N GLU A 84 14.58 6.88 -3.02
CA GLU A 84 13.62 6.98 -4.11
C GLU A 84 12.47 7.95 -3.79
N TYR A 85 11.92 7.91 -2.58
CA TYR A 85 10.90 8.86 -2.12
C TYR A 85 11.40 10.31 -2.21
N LEU A 86 12.64 10.57 -1.80
CA LEU A 86 13.22 11.91 -1.88
C LEU A 86 13.39 12.41 -3.33
N ALA A 87 13.55 11.50 -4.29
CA ALA A 87 13.63 11.82 -5.71
C ALA A 87 12.26 12.11 -6.35
N LEU A 88 11.15 11.81 -5.67
CA LEU A 88 9.81 12.08 -6.16
C LEU A 88 9.51 13.59 -6.18
N PRO A 89 8.76 14.08 -7.19
CA PRO A 89 8.26 15.45 -7.20
C PRO A 89 7.29 15.70 -6.04
N ASP A 90 7.08 16.97 -5.69
CA ASP A 90 6.19 17.33 -4.57
C ASP A 90 4.71 17.03 -4.85
N GLU A 91 4.31 16.99 -6.12
CA GLU A 91 3.01 16.51 -6.57
C GLU A 91 3.20 15.30 -7.49
N LEU A 92 2.48 14.22 -7.18
CA LEU A 92 2.53 12.95 -7.88
C LEU A 92 1.28 12.76 -8.72
N THR A 93 1.46 12.12 -9.88
CA THR A 93 0.34 11.50 -10.61
C THR A 93 0.35 10.02 -10.28
N VAL A 94 -0.77 9.50 -9.80
CA VAL A 94 -0.90 8.14 -9.31
C VAL A 94 -2.05 7.41 -10.00
N PHE A 95 -1.96 6.09 -10.03
CA PHE A 95 -2.87 5.22 -10.76
C PHE A 95 -3.33 4.05 -9.88
N ARG A 96 -4.59 3.68 -9.98
CA ARG A 96 -5.15 2.50 -9.30
C ARG A 96 -5.99 1.70 -10.28
N GLY A 97 -5.59 0.46 -10.53
CA GLY A 97 -6.45 -0.52 -11.19
C GLY A 97 -7.37 -1.16 -10.17
N CYS A 98 -8.66 -1.06 -10.37
CA CYS A 98 -9.66 -1.61 -9.45
C CYS A 98 -10.96 -1.96 -10.20
N TYR A 99 -12.01 -2.25 -9.45
CA TYR A 99 -13.38 -2.42 -9.92
C TYR A 99 -14.27 -1.38 -9.27
N ALA A 100 -15.51 -1.25 -9.75
CA ALA A 100 -16.45 -0.26 -9.23
C ALA A 100 -16.84 -0.45 -7.76
N PHE A 101 -16.64 -1.64 -7.19
CA PHE A 101 -16.99 -1.94 -5.80
C PHE A 101 -15.84 -1.69 -4.81
N ASN A 102 -14.63 -1.35 -5.29
CA ASN A 102 -13.45 -1.10 -4.45
C ASN A 102 -12.61 0.08 -4.98
N ASP A 103 -13.29 1.07 -5.56
CA ASP A 103 -12.72 2.28 -6.15
C ASP A 103 -12.37 3.37 -5.12
N ASP A 104 -12.66 3.11 -3.86
CA ASP A 104 -12.39 3.93 -2.67
C ASP A 104 -11.10 3.53 -1.92
N GLY A 105 -10.39 2.49 -2.37
CA GLY A 105 -9.21 2.01 -1.65
C GLY A 105 -7.97 2.89 -1.78
N ILE A 106 -7.04 2.69 -0.84
CA ILE A 106 -5.94 3.60 -0.52
C ILE A 106 -4.61 3.32 -1.24
N CYS A 107 -4.50 2.17 -1.90
CA CYS A 107 -3.27 1.75 -2.61
C CYS A 107 -3.30 2.24 -4.06
N PHE A 108 -2.26 2.96 -4.46
CA PHE A 108 -2.02 3.44 -5.82
C PHE A 108 -0.60 3.08 -6.25
N SER A 109 -0.27 3.29 -7.51
CA SER A 109 1.09 3.20 -8.05
C SER A 109 1.41 4.47 -8.84
N THR A 110 2.67 4.91 -8.86
CA THR A 110 3.11 5.96 -9.79
C THR A 110 3.32 5.42 -11.21
N ASP A 111 3.36 4.09 -11.40
CA ASP A 111 3.41 3.44 -12.70
C ASP A 111 2.00 3.00 -13.16
N LYS A 112 1.56 3.60 -14.26
CA LYS A 112 0.27 3.28 -14.89
C LYS A 112 0.17 1.82 -15.31
N GLN A 113 1.25 1.21 -15.81
CA GLN A 113 1.19 -0.16 -16.31
C GLN A 113 1.09 -1.17 -15.17
N THR A 114 1.84 -0.94 -14.08
CA THR A 114 1.71 -1.70 -12.83
C THR A 114 0.27 -1.62 -12.30
N ALA A 115 -0.32 -0.42 -12.23
CA ALA A 115 -1.72 -0.25 -11.83
C ALA A 115 -2.70 -1.07 -12.68
N ILE A 116 -2.54 -1.06 -14.01
CA ILE A 116 -3.37 -1.86 -14.94
C ILE A 116 -3.17 -3.36 -14.74
N ASN A 117 -1.95 -3.80 -14.39
CA ASN A 117 -1.66 -5.22 -14.23
C ASN A 117 -2.28 -5.81 -12.96
N PHE A 118 -2.48 -5.01 -11.89
CA PHE A 118 -3.09 -5.49 -10.65
C PHE A 118 -4.44 -6.18 -10.86
N VAL A 119 -5.32 -5.62 -11.69
CA VAL A 119 -6.64 -6.22 -11.97
C VAL A 119 -6.58 -7.55 -12.73
N ASN A 120 -5.42 -7.88 -13.31
CA ASN A 120 -5.19 -9.14 -14.05
C ASN A 120 -4.61 -10.25 -13.17
N HIS A 121 -4.10 -9.95 -11.99
CA HIS A 121 -3.59 -10.98 -11.08
C HIS A 121 -4.73 -11.85 -10.57
N ALA A 122 -4.56 -13.18 -10.60
CA ALA A 122 -5.61 -14.14 -10.26
C ALA A 122 -6.28 -13.87 -8.90
N ARG A 123 -5.51 -13.39 -7.92
CA ARG A 123 -5.98 -12.98 -6.57
C ARG A 123 -6.92 -11.77 -6.55
N TYR A 124 -6.85 -10.90 -7.55
CA TYR A 124 -7.61 -9.65 -7.62
C TYR A 124 -8.61 -9.61 -8.77
N LYS A 125 -8.51 -10.57 -9.68
CA LYS A 125 -9.40 -10.67 -10.83
C LYS A 125 -10.82 -10.96 -10.34
N ALA A 126 -11.77 -10.12 -10.75
CA ALA A 126 -13.18 -10.27 -10.44
C ALA A 126 -13.94 -10.57 -11.75
N ASP A 127 -14.11 -11.87 -12.04
CA ASP A 127 -14.78 -12.31 -13.26
C ASP A 127 -16.22 -11.76 -13.34
N GLY A 128 -16.62 -11.33 -14.53
CA GLY A 128 -17.94 -10.71 -14.76
C GLY A 128 -18.01 -9.22 -14.40
N HIS A 129 -16.93 -8.63 -13.85
CA HIS A 129 -16.85 -7.20 -13.57
C HIS A 129 -15.92 -6.48 -14.54
N GLN A 130 -16.28 -5.25 -14.91
CA GLN A 130 -15.47 -4.40 -15.78
C GLN A 130 -14.39 -3.71 -14.92
N PRO A 131 -13.09 -3.99 -15.14
CA PRO A 131 -12.04 -3.28 -14.45
C PRO A 131 -11.94 -1.83 -14.94
N ILE A 132 -11.55 -0.97 -14.02
CA ILE A 132 -11.36 0.46 -14.23
C ILE A 132 -9.95 0.88 -13.79
N LEU A 133 -9.49 1.97 -14.38
CA LEU A 133 -8.28 2.68 -14.00
C LEU A 133 -8.68 4.04 -13.46
N LEU A 134 -8.29 4.32 -12.23
CA LEU A 134 -8.34 5.65 -11.65
C LEU A 134 -6.99 6.34 -11.89
N THR A 135 -7.03 7.61 -12.28
CA THR A 135 -5.87 8.51 -12.27
C THR A 135 -6.13 9.61 -11.26
N GLY A 136 -5.19 9.84 -10.37
CA GLY A 136 -5.30 10.86 -9.33
C GLY A 136 -4.05 11.68 -9.15
N LYS A 137 -4.20 12.71 -8.33
CA LYS A 137 -3.13 13.61 -7.87
C LYS A 137 -3.00 13.51 -6.36
N VAL A 138 -1.77 13.51 -5.87
CA VAL A 138 -1.47 13.48 -4.43
C VAL A 138 -0.19 14.25 -4.15
N LYS A 139 -0.13 14.93 -3.01
CA LYS A 139 1.12 15.57 -2.57
C LYS A 139 2.03 14.52 -1.96
N LYS A 140 3.32 14.62 -2.23
CA LYS A 140 4.35 13.76 -1.62
C LYS A 140 4.29 13.77 -0.09
N ALA A 141 3.93 14.91 0.51
CA ALA A 141 3.76 15.06 1.96
C ALA A 141 2.56 14.30 2.54
N ASP A 142 1.59 13.92 1.71
CA ASP A 142 0.34 13.28 2.11
C ASP A 142 0.30 11.80 1.70
N CYS A 143 1.46 11.19 1.45
CA CYS A 143 1.55 9.78 1.09
C CYS A 143 2.76 9.05 1.68
N LEU A 144 2.62 7.73 1.80
CA LEU A 144 3.73 6.80 1.98
C LEU A 144 4.13 6.19 0.62
N PHE A 145 5.39 5.82 0.48
CA PHE A 145 5.97 5.25 -0.73
C PHE A 145 6.74 3.96 -0.45
N PHE A 146 6.44 2.93 -1.23
CA PHE A 146 7.07 1.61 -1.16
C PHE A 146 7.46 1.14 -2.57
N ASN A 147 8.70 0.69 -2.73
CA ASN A 147 9.22 0.24 -4.03
C ASN A 147 10.24 -0.91 -3.94
N ASP A 148 10.30 -1.59 -2.81
CA ASP A 148 11.06 -2.83 -2.64
C ASP A 148 10.67 -3.93 -3.67
N ARG A 149 9.40 -3.94 -4.10
CA ARG A 149 8.88 -4.85 -5.15
C ARG A 149 8.88 -4.27 -6.57
N LYS A 150 9.45 -3.07 -6.78
CA LYS A 150 9.42 -2.34 -8.06
C LYS A 150 8.01 -2.02 -8.58
N GLU A 151 7.03 -1.95 -7.68
CA GLU A 151 5.64 -1.64 -8.00
C GLU A 151 5.32 -0.14 -7.82
N SER A 152 6.28 0.64 -7.30
CA SER A 152 6.19 2.08 -7.01
C SER A 152 4.87 2.43 -6.31
N GLU A 153 4.58 1.67 -5.25
CA GLU A 153 3.33 1.71 -4.50
C GLU A 153 3.27 2.98 -3.65
N ILE A 154 2.08 3.57 -3.64
CA ILE A 154 1.70 4.74 -2.87
C ILE A 154 0.54 4.37 -1.97
N LEU A 155 0.63 4.69 -0.68
CA LEU A 155 -0.51 4.69 0.23
C LEU A 155 -0.90 6.13 0.54
N SER A 156 -2.15 6.48 0.29
CA SER A 156 -2.67 7.80 0.65
C SER A 156 -4.19 7.79 0.80
N LEU A 157 -4.67 8.58 1.78
CA LEU A 157 -6.08 8.90 1.97
C LEU A 157 -6.50 10.17 1.20
N GLY A 158 -5.54 10.94 0.69
CA GLY A 158 -5.72 12.29 0.15
C GLY A 158 -5.64 12.36 -1.37
N VAL A 159 -5.88 11.26 -2.09
CA VAL A 159 -5.80 11.27 -3.56
C VAL A 159 -7.01 11.97 -4.17
N GLU A 160 -6.78 13.02 -4.94
CA GLU A 160 -7.81 13.63 -5.79
C GLU A 160 -7.91 12.86 -7.10
N VAL A 161 -9.01 12.11 -7.30
CA VAL A 161 -9.25 11.38 -8.55
C VAL A 161 -9.70 12.35 -9.64
N ILE A 162 -8.89 12.50 -10.68
CA ILE A 162 -9.14 13.41 -11.81
C ILE A 162 -9.64 12.70 -13.07
N LYS A 163 -9.52 11.37 -13.13
CA LYS A 163 -9.95 10.58 -14.30
C LYS A 163 -10.31 9.16 -13.92
N ARG A 164 -11.37 8.63 -14.56
CA ARG A 164 -11.80 7.24 -14.49
C ARG A 164 -11.94 6.69 -15.90
N GLU A 165 -11.32 5.54 -16.17
CA GLU A 165 -11.32 4.91 -17.49
C GLU A 165 -11.59 3.41 -17.38
N ASN A 166 -12.25 2.81 -18.37
CA ASN A 166 -12.36 1.34 -18.43
C ASN A 166 -11.02 0.74 -18.90
N ILE A 167 -10.57 -0.31 -18.23
CA ILE A 167 -9.42 -1.09 -18.69
C ILE A 167 -9.91 -2.08 -19.75
N GLN A 168 -9.36 -1.95 -20.96
CA GLN A 168 -9.55 -2.93 -22.03
C GLN A 168 -8.71 -4.17 -21.71
N LEU A 169 -9.35 -5.20 -21.15
CA LEU A 169 -8.69 -6.48 -20.95
C LEU A 169 -8.37 -7.08 -22.33
N ARG A 170 -7.10 -7.44 -22.55
CA ARG A 170 -6.74 -8.23 -23.73
C ARG A 170 -7.51 -9.54 -23.65
N LYS A 171 -8.32 -9.85 -24.67
CA LYS A 171 -8.86 -11.21 -24.83
C LYS A 171 -7.68 -12.16 -24.86
N SER A 172 -7.63 -13.12 -23.94
CA SER A 172 -6.70 -14.23 -24.02
C SER A 172 -6.94 -14.91 -25.38
N GLN A 173 -5.95 -14.84 -26.27
CA GLN A 173 -5.91 -15.70 -27.43
C GLN A 173 -5.75 -17.11 -26.87
N HIS A 174 -6.85 -17.87 -26.85
CA HIS A 174 -6.79 -19.32 -26.78
C HIS A 174 -6.73 -19.79 -28.22
N GLU A 175 -5.52 -20.11 -28.68
CA GLU A 175 -5.28 -21.09 -29.75
C GLU A 175 -5.01 -22.45 -29.10
#